data_AF-A0A093YXS8-F1
#
_entry.id   AF-A0A093YXS8-F1
#
_cell.length_a   1.000
_cell.length_b   1.000
_cell.length_c   1.000
_cell.angle_alpha   90.00
_cell.angle_beta   90.00
_cell.angle_gamma   90.00
#
_symmetry.space_group_name_H-M   'P 1'
#
loop_
_entity.id
_entity.type
_entity.pdbx_description
1 polymer ?
#
loop_
_entity_poly.entity_id
_entity_poly.type
_entity_poly.pdbx_seq_one_letter_code
_entity_poly.pdbx_strand_id
1 'polypeptide(L)'
;MGAHGSPASSSQKNYSPPVSRRALSSFLLLLAAATGLEAGGQNATGDTGIPIKITNSCPATIWPALATQEGSGPTTHGFELAPLSSKELSVSQDWQGRVWARTNCSFNADGTAAHDGSRKACDTGDCDGLLDCVVTVYPSRPSQSRIAF
;
A
#
# COMPACT_ATOMS: atom_id res chain seq x y z
N MET A 1 -5.93 -58.84 -17.37
CA MET A 1 -4.53 -58.67 -16.91
C MET A 1 -4.42 -57.32 -16.22
N GLY A 2 -3.86 -57.28 -15.00
CA GLY A 2 -3.63 -56.03 -14.24
C GLY A 2 -4.02 -56.19 -12.78
N ALA A 3 -3.16 -56.83 -11.99
CA ALA A 3 -3.36 -57.07 -10.57
C ALA A 3 -2.95 -55.83 -9.75
N HIS A 4 -3.85 -55.40 -8.85
CA HIS A 4 -3.55 -54.51 -7.74
C HIS A 4 -2.75 -55.25 -6.67
N GLY A 5 -1.65 -54.65 -6.19
CA GLY A 5 -0.90 -55.12 -5.04
C GLY A 5 -0.26 -53.95 -4.30
N SER A 6 -0.61 -53.81 -3.03
CA SER A 6 0.20 -53.19 -1.96
C SER A 6 0.33 -54.28 -0.88
N PRO A 7 1.40 -54.34 -0.04
CA PRO A 7 1.55 -53.39 1.08
C PRO A 7 3.00 -53.12 1.60
N ALA A 8 3.06 -52.11 2.48
CA ALA A 8 3.91 -51.85 3.66
C ALA A 8 5.33 -52.46 3.83
N SER A 9 6.31 -51.63 4.24
CA SER A 9 6.81 -51.55 5.64
C SER A 9 8.19 -50.88 5.76
N SER A 10 8.26 -49.90 6.68
CA SER A 10 9.35 -49.51 7.59
C SER A 10 10.81 -49.90 7.31
N SER A 11 11.70 -48.90 7.27
CA SER A 11 13.03 -49.01 7.91
C SER A 11 13.60 -47.66 8.31
N GLN A 12 13.81 -47.52 9.61
CA GLN A 12 14.52 -46.46 10.32
C GLN A 12 16.01 -46.42 9.92
N LYS A 13 16.63 -45.23 9.93
CA LYS A 13 18.08 -45.08 10.26
C LYS A 13 18.40 -43.65 10.77
N ASN A 14 18.31 -43.55 12.10
CA ASN A 14 19.23 -42.95 13.06
C ASN A 14 19.95 -41.61 12.79
N TYR A 15 19.72 -40.73 13.76
CA TYR A 15 20.43 -39.52 14.16
C TYR A 15 21.90 -39.77 14.55
N SER A 16 22.81 -38.86 14.20
CA SER A 16 23.69 -38.14 15.17
C SER A 16 24.67 -37.18 14.48
N PRO A 17 24.89 -35.96 15.02
CA PRO A 17 25.86 -34.99 14.51
C PRO A 17 27.27 -35.19 15.11
N PRO A 18 28.36 -34.80 14.43
CA PRO A 18 29.65 -34.62 15.08
C PRO A 18 29.72 -33.21 15.72
N VAL A 19 29.64 -33.18 17.05
CA VAL A 19 30.17 -32.08 17.86
C VAL A 19 31.69 -32.16 17.82
N SER A 20 32.36 -31.19 17.19
CA SER A 20 33.81 -31.02 17.30
C SER A 20 34.11 -29.80 18.17
N ARG A 21 34.61 -30.08 19.38
CA ARG A 21 35.18 -29.11 20.33
C ARG A 21 36.70 -29.11 20.19
N ARG A 22 37.32 -27.93 20.23
CA ARG A 22 38.70 -27.55 20.66
C ARG A 22 39.10 -26.29 19.87
N ALA A 23 39.78 -25.27 20.37
CA ALA A 23 40.38 -24.96 21.66
C ALA A 23 40.62 -23.44 21.73
N LEU A 24 40.81 -22.91 22.94
CA LEU A 24 41.14 -21.52 23.27
C LEU A 24 42.57 -21.16 22.82
N SER A 25 42.80 -19.96 22.25
CA SER A 25 44.05 -19.19 22.46
C SER A 25 44.01 -17.76 21.91
N SER A 26 44.06 -16.81 22.85
CA SER A 26 44.76 -15.50 22.89
C SER A 26 44.77 -14.50 21.72
N PHE A 27 44.01 -13.41 21.94
CA PHE A 27 44.38 -11.98 21.90
C PHE A 27 45.56 -11.51 21.01
N LEU A 28 45.25 -10.64 20.02
CA LEU A 28 45.98 -9.40 19.80
C LEU A 28 45.08 -8.34 19.13
N LEU A 29 45.09 -7.14 19.71
CA LEU A 29 44.27 -5.99 19.37
C LEU A 29 44.67 -5.35 18.03
N LEU A 30 43.67 -4.95 17.23
CA LEU A 30 43.81 -3.81 16.32
C LEU A 30 42.88 -2.70 16.82
N LEU A 31 43.48 -1.69 17.46
CA LEU A 31 42.85 -0.40 17.72
C LEU A 31 42.58 0.29 16.39
N ALA A 32 41.31 0.37 15.97
CA ALA A 32 40.92 1.40 15.02
C ALA A 32 40.64 2.68 15.82
N ALA A 33 41.60 3.61 15.78
CA ALA A 33 41.43 4.96 16.30
C ALA A 33 40.33 5.69 15.52
N ALA A 34 39.50 6.42 16.27
CA ALA A 34 38.37 7.18 15.78
C ALA A 34 38.77 8.19 14.71
N THR A 35 38.17 8.08 13.53
CA THR A 35 37.79 9.26 12.74
C THR A 35 36.32 9.52 13.07
N GLY A 36 36.07 10.64 13.74
CA GLY A 36 34.73 11.14 13.97
C GLY A 36 34.14 11.74 12.69
N LEU A 37 32.82 11.87 12.71
CA LEU A 37 31.92 12.42 11.68
C LEU A 37 31.66 11.40 10.54
N GLU A 38 30.46 10.87 10.33
CA GLU A 38 29.14 11.35 10.69
C GLU A 38 28.34 10.21 11.34
N ALA A 39 27.88 10.40 12.58
CA ALA A 39 26.53 9.93 12.84
C ALA A 39 25.68 10.71 11.85
N GLY A 40 25.35 10.09 10.72
CA GLY A 40 24.17 10.44 9.98
C GLY A 40 23.05 10.33 10.99
N GLY A 41 22.79 11.43 11.69
CA GLY A 41 21.50 11.69 12.25
C GLY A 41 20.58 11.53 11.06
N GLN A 42 19.97 10.35 10.95
CA GLN A 42 18.57 10.32 10.63
C GLN A 42 17.98 11.17 11.74
N ASN A 43 17.96 12.50 11.54
CA ASN A 43 16.93 13.31 12.11
C ASN A 43 15.69 12.71 11.47
N ALA A 44 15.19 11.63 12.08
CA ALA A 44 13.80 11.37 12.11
C ALA A 44 13.21 12.59 12.82
N THR A 45 13.14 13.72 12.11
CA THR A 45 11.85 14.36 11.96
C THR A 45 10.97 13.21 11.50
N GLY A 46 10.43 12.49 12.49
CA GLY A 46 9.41 11.51 12.23
C GLY A 46 8.40 12.30 11.43
N ASP A 47 8.32 11.98 10.14
CA ASP A 47 7.25 12.44 9.28
C ASP A 47 6.00 11.81 9.88
N THR A 48 5.54 12.45 10.95
CA THR A 48 4.30 12.15 11.63
C THR A 48 3.30 12.76 10.69
N GLY A 49 2.96 11.98 9.65
CA GLY A 49 2.13 12.45 8.56
C GLY A 49 0.92 13.21 9.11
N ILE A 50 0.64 14.36 8.52
CA ILE A 50 -0.46 15.23 8.91
C ILE A 50 -1.78 14.46 8.68
N PRO A 51 -2.62 14.29 9.72
CA PRO A 51 -3.84 13.52 9.58
C PRO A 51 -4.90 14.32 8.81
N ILE A 52 -5.57 13.64 7.88
CA ILE A 52 -6.77 14.10 7.21
C ILE A 52 -7.92 13.18 7.62
N LYS A 53 -8.96 13.76 8.23
CA LYS A 53 -10.18 13.05 8.62
C LYS A 53 -11.29 13.32 7.62
N ILE A 54 -11.80 12.27 7.00
CA ILE A 54 -12.93 12.34 6.08
C ILE A 54 -14.14 11.72 6.80
N THR A 55 -15.21 12.50 6.94
CA THR A 55 -16.45 12.09 7.58
C THR A 55 -17.60 12.14 6.58
N ASN A 56 -18.34 11.05 6.46
CA ASN A 56 -19.58 11.02 5.70
C ASN A 56 -20.75 11.39 6.62
N SER A 57 -21.23 12.63 6.56
CA SER A 57 -22.43 13.07 7.27
C SER A 57 -23.72 12.88 6.45
N CYS A 58 -23.64 12.31 5.25
CA CYS A 58 -24.78 12.01 4.41
C CYS A 58 -25.50 10.74 4.87
N PRO A 59 -26.80 10.58 4.56
CA PRO A 59 -27.56 9.36 4.87
C PRO A 59 -27.25 8.19 3.92
N ALA A 60 -26.45 8.41 2.88
CA ALA A 60 -26.09 7.42 1.87
C ALA A 60 -24.57 7.18 1.87
N THR A 61 -24.16 5.99 1.42
CA THR A 61 -22.75 5.66 1.18
C THR A 61 -22.17 6.60 0.13
N ILE A 62 -20.95 7.07 0.38
CA ILE A 62 -20.14 7.79 -0.59
C ILE A 62 -18.83 7.04 -0.82
N TRP A 63 -18.16 7.32 -1.92
CA TRP A 63 -16.82 6.80 -2.19
C TRP A 63 -15.84 7.95 -2.28
N PRO A 64 -15.22 8.40 -1.17
CA PRO A 64 -14.21 9.44 -1.23
C PRO A 64 -13.10 9.06 -2.20
N ALA A 65 -12.56 10.08 -2.87
CA ALA A 65 -11.48 9.99 -3.81
C ALA A 65 -10.45 11.07 -3.50
N LEU A 66 -9.18 10.72 -3.66
CA LEU A 66 -8.04 11.57 -3.33
C LEU A 66 -7.04 11.57 -4.49
N ALA A 67 -6.56 12.76 -4.83
CA ALA A 67 -5.54 12.96 -5.85
C ALA A 67 -4.34 13.64 -5.22
N THR A 68 -3.15 13.03 -5.32
CA THR A 68 -1.89 13.68 -4.96
C THR A 68 -1.28 14.33 -6.20
N GLN A 69 -1.00 15.61 -6.12
CA GLN A 69 -0.33 16.39 -7.17
C GLN A 69 1.14 16.56 -6.85
N GLU A 70 1.47 16.87 -5.59
CA GLU A 70 2.84 17.02 -5.09
C GLU A 70 2.92 16.53 -3.63
N GLY A 71 4.14 16.24 -3.16
CA GLY A 71 4.39 15.67 -1.83
C GLY A 71 3.99 14.19 -1.70
N SER A 72 4.03 13.65 -0.48
CA SER A 72 3.62 12.27 -0.20
C SER A 72 2.15 12.20 0.19
N GLY A 73 1.38 11.45 -0.61
CA GLY A 73 -0.05 11.26 -0.42
C GLY A 73 -0.43 10.19 0.61
N PRO A 74 -1.74 9.97 0.78
CA PRO A 74 -2.27 8.91 1.64
C PRO A 74 -1.97 7.52 1.08
N THR A 75 -2.09 6.49 1.92
CA THR A 75 -1.93 5.08 1.53
C THR A 75 -3.01 4.56 0.58
N THR A 76 -4.10 5.32 0.39
CA THR A 76 -5.18 5.02 -0.55
C THR A 76 -5.77 6.32 -1.09
N HIS A 77 -6.10 6.29 -2.37
CA HIS A 77 -6.69 7.34 -3.19
C HIS A 77 -8.19 7.16 -3.42
N GLY A 78 -8.81 6.11 -2.89
CA GLY A 78 -10.26 6.04 -2.80
C GLY A 78 -10.78 4.81 -2.08
N PHE A 79 -11.94 4.96 -1.45
CA PHE A 79 -12.51 3.92 -0.59
C PHE A 79 -14.03 4.13 -0.46
N GLU A 80 -14.75 3.12 0.00
CA GLU A 80 -16.15 3.25 0.40
C GLU A 80 -16.26 3.81 1.83
N LEU A 81 -17.19 4.74 2.05
CA LEU A 81 -17.48 5.31 3.35
C LEU A 81 -18.97 5.31 3.63
N ALA A 82 -19.39 4.41 4.52
CA ALA A 82 -20.77 4.26 4.96
C ALA A 82 -21.34 5.53 5.61
N PRO A 83 -22.67 5.68 5.69
CA PRO A 83 -23.31 6.79 6.40
C PRO A 83 -22.77 6.96 7.82
N LEU A 84 -22.61 8.23 8.24
CA LEU A 84 -22.17 8.63 9.58
C LEU A 84 -20.81 8.08 10.02
N SER A 85 -20.03 7.54 9.08
CA SER A 85 -18.72 6.95 9.35
C SER A 85 -17.59 7.93 9.03
N SER A 86 -16.41 7.68 9.61
CA SER A 86 -15.21 8.48 9.34
C SER A 86 -14.00 7.58 9.06
N LYS A 87 -13.07 8.09 8.26
CA LYS A 87 -11.76 7.47 8.03
C LYS A 87 -10.67 8.54 8.15
N GLU A 88 -9.61 8.19 8.85
CA GLU A 88 -8.41 9.03 8.96
C GLU A 88 -7.31 8.46 8.05
N LEU A 89 -6.63 9.37 7.35
CA LEU A 89 -5.50 9.10 6.48
C LEU A 89 -4.35 10.03 6.87
N SER A 90 -3.13 9.71 6.50
CA SER A 90 -1.96 10.55 6.75
C SER A 90 -1.34 11.00 5.44
N VAL A 91 -0.92 12.26 5.37
CA VAL A 91 -0.19 12.84 4.24
C VAL A 91 1.06 13.57 4.72
N SER A 92 2.03 13.86 3.87
CA SER A 92 3.17 14.68 4.29
C SER A 92 2.76 16.15 4.48
N GLN A 93 3.58 16.90 5.21
CA GLN A 93 3.33 18.33 5.47
C GLN A 93 3.30 19.18 4.18
N ASP A 94 4.03 18.77 3.15
CA ASP A 94 4.11 19.41 1.84
C ASP A 94 3.09 18.87 0.83
N TRP A 95 2.16 18.00 1.26
CA TRP A 95 1.16 17.41 0.37
C TRP A 95 0.28 18.47 -0.30
N GLN A 96 0.23 18.42 -1.63
CA GLN A 96 -0.72 19.19 -2.44
C GLN A 96 -1.62 18.21 -3.15
N GLY A 97 -2.91 18.23 -2.83
CA GLY A 97 -3.85 17.27 -3.37
C GLY A 97 -5.28 17.79 -3.44
N ARG A 98 -6.18 16.91 -3.88
CA ARG A 98 -7.62 17.13 -3.88
C ARG A 98 -8.30 15.97 -3.17
N VAL A 99 -9.39 16.26 -2.47
CA VAL A 99 -10.31 15.28 -1.90
C VAL A 99 -11.71 15.62 -2.42
N TRP A 100 -12.44 14.63 -2.92
CA TRP A 100 -13.83 14.80 -3.34
C TRP A 100 -14.65 13.54 -3.04
N ALA A 101 -15.97 13.69 -2.97
CA ALA A 101 -16.88 12.57 -2.79
C ALA A 101 -17.42 12.09 -4.14
N ARG A 102 -17.61 10.77 -4.26
CA ARG A 102 -18.31 10.14 -5.39
C ARG A 102 -19.60 9.51 -4.89
N THR A 103 -20.59 9.42 -5.77
CA THR A 103 -21.92 8.86 -5.43
C THR A 103 -22.36 7.81 -6.42
N ASN A 104 -23.19 6.89 -5.92
CA ASN A 104 -23.79 5.80 -6.68
C ASN A 104 -22.74 5.01 -7.50
N CYS A 105 -21.74 4.47 -6.81
CA CYS A 105 -20.64 3.77 -7.46
C CYS A 105 -20.87 2.25 -7.47
N SER A 106 -20.43 1.59 -8.54
CA SER A 106 -20.39 0.13 -8.65
C SER A 106 -19.10 -0.32 -9.35
N PHE A 107 -18.19 -0.93 -8.58
CA PHE A 107 -16.89 -1.41 -9.05
C PHE A 107 -16.86 -2.93 -9.20
N ASN A 108 -15.97 -3.43 -10.04
CA ASN A 108 -15.59 -4.84 -10.03
C ASN A 108 -14.89 -5.23 -8.71
N ALA A 109 -14.68 -6.54 -8.49
CA ALA A 109 -14.24 -7.08 -7.20
C ALA A 109 -12.90 -6.52 -6.70
N ASP A 110 -12.00 -6.14 -7.60
CA ASP A 110 -10.68 -5.58 -7.32
C ASP A 110 -10.65 -4.04 -7.39
N GLY A 111 -11.76 -3.38 -7.72
CA GLY A 111 -11.85 -1.91 -7.76
C GLY A 111 -11.13 -1.25 -8.94
N THR A 112 -10.80 -2.02 -9.98
CA THR A 112 -10.01 -1.57 -11.14
C THR A 112 -10.87 -1.15 -12.34
N ALA A 113 -12.17 -1.38 -12.31
CA ALA A 113 -13.11 -0.95 -13.34
C ALA A 113 -14.56 -0.88 -12.80
N ALA A 114 -15.46 -0.34 -13.62
CA ALA A 114 -16.90 -0.43 -13.37
C ALA A 114 -17.38 -1.89 -13.39
N HIS A 115 -18.30 -2.23 -12.50
CA HIS A 115 -18.84 -3.58 -12.39
C HIS A 115 -19.52 -4.07 -13.70
N ASP A 116 -20.16 -3.15 -14.41
CA ASP A 116 -20.89 -3.42 -15.66
C ASP A 116 -20.01 -3.36 -16.93
N GLY A 117 -18.70 -3.14 -16.76
CA GLY A 117 -17.75 -2.98 -17.87
C GLY A 117 -17.81 -1.62 -18.56
N SER A 118 -18.58 -0.66 -18.05
CA SER A 118 -18.61 0.70 -18.57
C SER A 118 -17.34 1.48 -18.22
N ARG A 119 -17.19 2.67 -18.82
CA ARG A 119 -16.01 3.52 -18.60
C ARG A 119 -15.98 4.20 -17.23
N LYS A 120 -17.15 4.37 -16.59
CA LYS A 120 -17.32 5.07 -15.32
C LYS A 120 -17.97 4.13 -14.32
N ALA A 121 -17.48 4.09 -13.10
CA ALA A 121 -18.08 3.29 -12.04
C ALA A 121 -19.08 4.09 -11.21
N CYS A 122 -18.97 5.43 -11.21
CA CYS A 122 -19.79 6.33 -10.41
C CYS A 122 -20.60 7.32 -11.28
N ASP A 123 -21.77 7.72 -10.79
CA ASP A 123 -22.59 8.75 -11.43
C ASP A 123 -21.95 10.15 -11.34
N THR A 124 -21.36 10.47 -10.17
CA THR A 124 -20.72 11.76 -9.91
C THR A 124 -19.30 11.57 -9.39
N GLY A 125 -18.42 12.50 -9.77
CA GLY A 125 -17.02 12.52 -9.31
C GLY A 125 -16.16 11.34 -9.77
N ASP A 126 -16.59 10.55 -10.76
CA ASP A 126 -15.87 9.38 -11.24
C ASP A 126 -14.42 9.70 -11.66
N CYS A 127 -13.50 8.77 -11.41
CA CYS A 127 -12.09 8.88 -11.77
C CYS A 127 -11.67 7.74 -12.70
N ASP A 128 -12.27 7.70 -13.88
CA ASP A 128 -12.01 6.71 -14.94
C ASP A 128 -12.37 5.27 -14.55
N GLY A 129 -13.39 5.12 -13.71
CA GLY A 129 -13.88 3.82 -13.25
C GLY A 129 -13.04 3.14 -12.17
N LEU A 130 -12.03 3.82 -11.61
CA LEU A 130 -11.16 3.28 -10.58
C LEU A 130 -11.69 3.58 -9.18
N LEU A 131 -11.71 2.58 -8.28
CA LEU A 131 -11.97 2.84 -6.86
C LEU A 131 -10.83 3.66 -6.27
N ASP A 132 -9.58 3.24 -6.53
CA ASP A 132 -8.37 3.91 -6.09
C ASP A 132 -7.86 4.84 -7.21
N CYS A 133 -8.16 6.14 -7.10
CA CYS A 133 -7.92 7.08 -8.20
C CYS A 133 -6.43 7.27 -8.49
N VAL A 134 -6.09 7.35 -9.78
CA VAL A 134 -4.73 7.65 -10.22
C VAL A 134 -4.68 9.05 -10.83
N VAL A 135 -3.74 9.88 -10.38
CA VAL A 135 -3.44 11.16 -11.03
C VAL A 135 -2.49 10.89 -12.18
N THR A 136 -2.99 10.94 -13.40
CA THR A 136 -2.16 10.88 -14.59
C THR A 136 -1.57 12.26 -14.87
N VAL A 137 -0.26 12.41 -14.65
CA VAL A 137 0.50 13.57 -15.14
C VAL A 137 0.63 13.41 -16.66
N TYR A 138 -0.42 13.72 -17.41
CA TYR A 138 -0.33 13.65 -18.87
C TYR A 138 0.59 14.79 -19.36
N PRO A 139 1.69 14.51 -20.08
CA PRO A 139 2.23 15.52 -20.99
C PRO A 139 1.10 15.84 -21.97
N SER A 140 0.67 17.10 -21.98
CA SER A 140 -0.48 17.63 -22.70
C SER A 140 -0.71 16.94 -24.06
N ARG A 141 -1.60 15.94 -24.11
CA ARG A 141 -2.15 15.43 -25.38
C ARG A 141 -3.28 16.36 -25.82
N PRO A 142 -3.38 16.77 -27.11
CA PRO A 142 -4.22 17.90 -27.53
C PRO A 142 -5.74 17.64 -27.53
N SER A 143 -6.27 16.58 -26.90
CA SER A 143 -7.69 16.24 -27.03
C SER A 143 -8.41 15.75 -25.77
N GLN A 144 -7.78 15.73 -24.60
CA GLN A 144 -8.48 15.37 -23.35
C GLN A 144 -8.16 16.34 -22.22
N SER A 145 -8.52 17.60 -22.41
CA SER A 145 -8.77 18.52 -21.29
C SER A 145 -10.15 18.21 -20.70
N ARG A 146 -10.29 17.11 -19.96
CA ARG A 146 -11.44 16.92 -19.07
C ARG A 146 -11.01 16.23 -17.78
N ILE A 147 -10.34 17.00 -16.93
CA ILE A 147 -10.76 17.00 -15.53
C ILE A 147 -12.07 17.79 -15.54
N ALA A 148 -13.20 17.08 -15.62
CA ALA A 148 -14.50 17.72 -15.49
C ALA A 148 -14.73 18.04 -14.01
N PHE A 149 -14.88 19.33 -13.72
CA PHE A 149 -15.47 19.85 -12.49
C PHE A 149 -16.97 19.50 -12.44
#